data_AF-A0AAV9RVH1-F1
#
_entry.id   AF-A0AAV9RVH1-F1
#
_cell.length_a   1.000
_cell.length_b   1.000
_cell.length_c   1.000
_cell.angle_alpha   90.00
_cell.angle_beta   90.00
_cell.angle_gamma   90.00
#
_symmetry.space_group_name_H-M   'P 1'
#
loop_
_entity.id
_entity.type
_entity.pdbx_description
1 polymer ?
#
loop_
_entity_poly.entity_id
_entity_poly.type
_entity_poly.pdbx_seq_one_letter_code
_entity_poly.pdbx_strand_id
1 'polypeptide(L)'
;MFSKMSCDRPICPKPTVGDSMSGRDFLSAQIELRQKEREVEQLRKRFQEKKQYLVYLRQRMEELQKTTKEAREQHFKLEMFFKDEETEADREMAEKEMKEALEKEAEIQRLKEECVLLKKRKQEVQLQTLKYSHYKDFMERVLKLTKFDDVDALTGYFESLLHIRDQLYERETHVQEQMEQQKKRLQILKDQHNQLWLHKNNQLSQLQTELEKARSEVLIWEEQWNQIQETAAKKTLDLGKIKMATLNLYETTVGEVGGEGVHINDTETQLEQIKVFILDHTDIVKQYQTYLQREAKENKQKPTQNI
;
A
#
# COMPACT_ATOMS: atom_id res chain seq x y z
N MET A 1 84.48 -77.13 -12.34
CA MET A 1 85.82 -77.13 -12.94
C MET A 1 86.54 -78.41 -12.51
N PHE A 2 86.93 -79.22 -13.48
CA PHE A 2 87.82 -80.36 -13.31
C PHE A 2 89.19 -79.90 -12.81
N SER A 3 89.84 -80.63 -11.89
CA SER A 3 91.24 -81.04 -12.12
C SER A 3 91.71 -82.15 -11.16
N LYS A 4 91.80 -83.34 -11.77
CA LYS A 4 92.83 -84.39 -11.61
C LYS A 4 93.20 -84.91 -10.22
N MET A 5 92.66 -86.10 -9.97
CA MET A 5 93.42 -87.21 -9.40
C MET A 5 94.71 -87.45 -10.20
N SER A 6 95.80 -87.80 -9.50
CA SER A 6 96.75 -88.81 -9.99
C SER A 6 97.34 -89.53 -8.79
N CYS A 7 96.87 -90.76 -8.59
CA CYS A 7 97.65 -91.80 -7.94
C CYS A 7 98.78 -92.19 -8.89
N ASP A 8 99.98 -92.43 -8.37
CA ASP A 8 100.83 -93.49 -8.92
C ASP A 8 101.53 -94.25 -7.79
N ARG A 9 101.58 -95.57 -8.02
CA ARG A 9 101.85 -96.64 -7.06
C ARG A 9 103.35 -96.84 -6.81
N PRO A 10 103.68 -97.55 -5.71
CA PRO A 10 105.05 -97.73 -5.25
C PRO A 10 105.79 -98.81 -6.03
N ILE A 11 107.11 -98.62 -6.15
CA ILE A 11 108.09 -99.68 -6.45
C ILE A 11 108.86 -99.94 -5.15
N CYS A 12 108.52 -101.01 -4.44
CA CYS A 12 109.51 -101.81 -3.72
C CYS A 12 109.92 -102.90 -4.72
N PRO A 13 111.20 -103.27 -4.87
CA PRO A 13 111.95 -103.98 -3.81
C PRO A 13 113.48 -103.65 -3.88
N LYS A 14 114.45 -104.08 -3.07
CA LYS A 14 114.66 -105.12 -2.05
C LYS A 14 116.07 -104.84 -1.41
N PRO A 15 116.51 -105.61 -0.40
CA PRO A 15 117.61 -105.33 0.52
C PRO A 15 118.98 -105.85 0.03
N THR A 16 120.06 -105.40 0.70
CA THR A 16 121.38 -106.08 0.88
C THR A 16 122.27 -105.11 1.70
N VAL A 17 122.64 -105.35 2.96
CA VAL A 17 123.56 -106.35 3.56
C VAL A 17 125.05 -106.04 3.32
N GLY A 18 125.81 -106.06 4.42
CA GLY A 18 127.29 -106.08 4.54
C GLY A 18 127.83 -104.77 5.12
N ASP A 19 128.68 -104.66 6.14
CA ASP A 19 129.47 -105.52 7.05
C ASP A 19 129.83 -104.56 8.21
N SER A 20 130.08 -104.89 9.48
CA SER A 20 130.32 -106.10 10.25
C SER A 20 129.88 -105.70 11.66
N MET A 21 128.94 -106.42 12.28
CA MET A 21 128.56 -106.08 13.66
C MET A 21 128.07 -107.31 14.41
N SER A 22 128.62 -107.44 15.62
CA SER A 22 128.47 -108.51 16.60
C SER A 22 127.02 -108.92 16.86
N GLY A 23 126.82 -110.16 17.34
CA GLY A 23 125.54 -110.86 17.52
C GLY A 23 124.47 -110.21 18.43
N ARG A 24 124.51 -108.90 18.68
CA ARG A 24 123.47 -108.11 19.35
C ARG A 24 122.60 -107.27 18.41
N ASP A 25 123.04 -106.92 17.20
CA ASP A 25 122.32 -105.94 16.35
C ASP A 25 121.17 -106.55 15.52
N PHE A 26 121.15 -107.87 15.32
CA PHE A 26 120.05 -108.58 14.64
C PHE A 26 118.71 -108.53 15.41
N LEU A 27 118.77 -108.35 16.74
CA LEU A 27 117.59 -108.25 17.59
C LEU A 27 116.94 -106.85 17.54
N SER A 28 117.70 -105.79 17.26
CA SER A 28 117.18 -104.41 17.26
C SER A 28 116.36 -104.08 16.01
N ALA A 29 116.86 -104.45 14.82
CA ALA A 29 116.15 -104.22 13.55
C ALA A 29 114.85 -105.04 13.43
N GLN A 30 114.77 -106.19 14.10
CA GLN A 30 113.57 -107.03 14.11
C GLN A 30 112.45 -106.46 14.98
N ILE A 31 112.79 -105.62 15.97
CA ILE A 31 111.82 -104.93 16.85
C ILE A 31 111.21 -103.71 16.16
N GLU A 32 111.99 -102.92 15.41
CA GLU A 32 111.48 -101.75 14.66
C GLU A 32 110.49 -102.14 13.55
N LEU A 33 110.76 -103.23 12.83
CA LEU A 33 109.85 -103.74 11.80
C LEU A 33 108.48 -104.11 12.41
N ARG A 34 108.50 -104.79 13.56
CA ARG A 34 107.30 -105.16 14.34
C ARG A 34 106.57 -103.96 14.94
N GLN A 35 107.21 -102.80 15.08
CA GLN A 35 106.56 -101.56 15.52
C GLN A 35 105.91 -100.82 14.34
N LYS A 36 106.58 -100.72 13.19
CA LYS A 36 106.02 -100.10 11.98
C LYS A 36 104.83 -100.88 11.41
N GLU A 37 104.86 -102.22 11.48
CA GLU A 37 103.71 -103.07 11.14
C GLU A 37 102.50 -102.77 12.03
N ARG A 38 102.72 -102.52 13.33
CA ARG A 38 101.64 -102.13 14.26
C ARG A 38 101.07 -100.73 13.96
N GLU A 39 101.91 -99.77 13.57
CA GLU A 39 101.45 -98.42 13.18
C GLU A 39 100.61 -98.43 11.89
N VAL A 40 101.01 -99.21 10.88
CA VAL A 40 100.26 -99.34 9.62
C VAL A 40 98.92 -100.03 9.84
N GLU A 41 98.89 -101.04 10.71
CA GLU A 41 97.65 -101.73 11.10
C GLU A 41 96.69 -100.79 11.86
N GLN A 42 97.22 -99.93 12.73
CA GLN A 42 96.42 -98.90 13.42
C GLN A 42 95.89 -97.83 12.46
N LEU A 43 96.69 -97.38 11.50
CA LEU A 43 96.26 -96.41 10.48
C LEU A 43 95.20 -97.00 9.54
N ARG A 44 95.32 -98.28 9.18
CA ARG A 44 94.28 -99.00 8.42
C ARG A 44 92.96 -99.04 9.16
N LYS A 45 92.98 -99.39 10.45
CA LYS A 45 91.78 -99.37 11.31
C LYS A 45 91.12 -97.98 11.32
N ARG A 46 91.89 -96.91 11.54
CA ARG A 46 91.39 -95.52 11.50
C ARG A 46 90.82 -95.12 10.14
N PHE A 47 91.44 -95.58 9.05
CA PHE A 47 90.94 -95.30 7.69
C PHE A 47 89.62 -96.05 7.42
N GLN A 48 89.50 -97.30 7.87
CA GLN A 48 88.26 -98.08 7.78
C GLN A 48 87.14 -97.47 8.63
N GLU A 49 87.43 -97.00 9.84
CA GLU A 49 86.46 -96.28 10.70
C GLU A 49 85.97 -95.00 10.01
N LYS A 50 86.87 -94.17 9.46
CA LYS A 50 86.48 -92.96 8.72
C LYS A 50 85.68 -93.29 7.46
N LYS A 51 86.02 -94.36 6.75
CA LYS A 51 85.26 -94.81 5.58
C LYS A 51 83.86 -95.27 5.97
N GLN A 52 83.71 -96.02 7.05
CA GLN A 52 82.41 -96.43 7.59
C GLN A 52 81.58 -95.21 8.05
N TYR A 53 82.21 -94.23 8.70
CA TYR A 53 81.55 -93.00 9.12
C TYR A 53 81.04 -92.16 7.94
N LEU A 54 81.80 -92.08 6.84
CA LEU A 54 81.35 -91.40 5.62
C LEU A 54 80.17 -92.12 4.94
N VAL A 55 80.12 -93.45 5.00
CA VAL A 55 78.97 -94.22 4.51
C VAL A 55 77.73 -93.95 5.36
N TYR A 56 77.88 -93.91 6.70
CA TYR A 56 76.81 -93.54 7.62
C TYR A 56 76.29 -92.12 7.35
N LEU A 57 77.17 -91.12 7.19
CA LEU A 57 76.75 -89.75 6.89
C LEU A 57 75.99 -89.65 5.56
N ARG A 58 76.38 -90.43 4.54
CA ARG A 58 75.66 -90.48 3.27
C ARG A 58 74.24 -91.04 3.44
N GLN A 59 74.11 -92.16 4.15
CA GLN A 59 72.80 -92.74 4.48
C GLN A 59 71.94 -91.74 5.27
N ARG A 60 72.53 -91.04 6.25
CA ARG A 60 71.81 -90.03 7.04
C ARG A 60 71.35 -88.82 6.22
N MET A 61 72.14 -88.39 5.23
CA MET A 61 71.71 -87.33 4.31
C MET A 61 70.56 -87.77 3.40
N GLU A 62 70.58 -89.01 2.91
CA GLU A 62 69.51 -89.57 2.09
C GLU A 62 68.19 -89.71 2.88
N GLU A 63 68.27 -90.17 4.14
CA GLU A 63 67.12 -90.20 5.06
C GLU A 63 66.52 -88.80 5.28
N LEU A 64 67.35 -87.80 5.58
CA LEU A 64 66.89 -86.43 5.80
C LEU A 64 66.27 -85.82 4.54
N GLN A 65 66.78 -86.13 3.35
CA GLN A 65 66.14 -85.70 2.11
C GLN A 65 64.78 -86.36 1.90
N LYS A 66 64.64 -87.65 2.27
CA LYS A 66 63.37 -88.36 2.18
C LYS A 66 62.33 -87.76 3.13
N THR A 67 62.70 -87.53 4.39
CA THR A 67 61.78 -86.91 5.37
C THR A 67 61.41 -85.49 4.97
N THR A 68 62.33 -84.72 4.38
CA THR A 68 62.04 -83.37 3.87
C THR A 68 61.04 -83.40 2.69
N LYS A 69 61.11 -84.40 1.81
CA LYS A 69 60.14 -84.58 0.71
C LYS A 69 58.77 -85.00 1.25
N GLU A 70 58.72 -85.96 2.15
CA GLU A 70 57.49 -86.41 2.81
C GLU A 70 56.78 -85.26 3.53
N ALA A 71 57.51 -84.41 4.26
CA ALA A 71 56.96 -83.24 4.93
C ALA A 71 56.35 -82.22 3.94
N ARG A 72 56.98 -82.01 2.77
CA ARG A 72 56.45 -81.13 1.72
C ARG A 72 55.18 -81.69 1.09
N GLU A 73 55.13 -83.00 0.87
CA GLU A 73 53.92 -83.65 0.35
C GLU A 73 52.75 -83.59 1.34
N GLN A 74 53.02 -83.73 2.64
CA GLN A 74 51.99 -83.55 3.67
C GLN A 74 51.47 -82.12 3.73
N HIS A 75 52.35 -81.12 3.64
CA HIS A 75 51.94 -79.71 3.58
C HIS A 75 51.07 -79.44 2.33
N PHE A 76 51.47 -79.97 1.17
CA PHE A 76 50.67 -79.82 -0.05
C PHE A 76 49.30 -80.49 0.08
N LYS A 77 49.22 -81.69 0.66
CA LYS A 77 47.95 -82.38 0.93
C LYS A 77 47.06 -81.54 1.85
N LEU A 78 47.60 -81.00 2.94
CA LEU A 78 46.86 -80.10 3.85
C LEU A 78 46.33 -78.86 3.14
N GLU A 79 47.16 -78.21 2.32
CA GLU A 79 46.74 -77.02 1.56
C GLU A 79 45.63 -77.35 0.55
N MET A 80 45.66 -78.55 -0.05
CA MET A 80 44.60 -79.03 -0.92
C MET A 80 43.31 -79.32 -0.14
N PHE A 81 43.39 -79.95 1.03
CA PHE A 81 42.22 -80.17 1.90
C PHE A 81 41.52 -78.86 2.28
N PHE A 82 42.27 -77.81 2.65
CA PHE A 82 41.66 -76.51 2.99
C PHE A 82 41.04 -75.81 1.77
N LYS A 83 41.60 -75.99 0.56
CA LYS A 83 41.02 -75.47 -0.68
C LYS A 83 39.78 -76.26 -1.14
N ASP A 84 39.74 -77.55 -0.86
CA ASP A 84 38.59 -78.41 -1.18
C ASP A 84 37.44 -78.25 -0.15
N GLU A 85 37.77 -77.87 1.09
CA GLU A 85 36.80 -77.60 2.18
C GLU A 85 36.16 -76.21 2.06
N GLU A 86 36.87 -75.22 1.48
CA GLU A 86 36.28 -73.94 1.07
C GLU A 86 35.60 -74.09 -0.29
N THR A 87 34.40 -74.68 -0.28
CA THR A 87 33.68 -74.96 -1.51
C THR A 87 33.07 -73.69 -2.10
N GLU A 88 32.87 -73.68 -3.42
CA GLU A 88 32.16 -72.59 -4.11
C GLU A 88 30.75 -72.35 -3.50
N ALA A 89 30.13 -73.39 -2.94
CA ALA A 89 28.84 -73.30 -2.26
C ALA A 89 28.91 -72.48 -0.96
N ASP A 90 30.01 -72.54 -0.20
CA ASP A 90 30.21 -71.73 1.01
C ASP A 90 30.43 -70.26 0.66
N ARG A 91 31.13 -69.99 -0.47
CA ARG A 91 31.28 -68.63 -1.01
C ARG A 91 29.94 -68.05 -1.47
N GLU A 92 29.14 -68.84 -2.20
CA GLU A 92 27.80 -68.41 -2.60
C GLU A 92 26.87 -68.17 -1.40
N MET A 93 26.97 -68.99 -0.35
CA MET A 93 26.18 -68.81 0.88
C MET A 93 26.60 -67.54 1.61
N ALA A 94 27.91 -67.31 1.78
CA ALA A 94 28.44 -66.08 2.36
C ALA A 94 28.07 -64.83 1.54
N GLU A 95 28.06 -64.91 0.21
CA GLU A 95 27.59 -63.82 -0.65
C GLU A 95 26.10 -63.54 -0.50
N LYS A 96 25.26 -64.58 -0.40
CA LYS A 96 23.81 -64.43 -0.17
C LYS A 96 23.54 -63.82 1.21
N GLU A 97 24.22 -64.30 2.24
CA GLU A 97 24.15 -63.74 3.59
C GLU A 97 24.62 -62.29 3.63
N MET A 98 25.69 -61.95 2.90
CA MET A 98 26.16 -60.57 2.79
C MET A 98 25.15 -59.68 2.07
N LYS A 99 24.52 -60.16 0.99
CA LYS A 99 23.47 -59.43 0.26
C LYS A 99 22.23 -59.22 1.13
N GLU A 100 21.76 -60.27 1.82
CA GLU A 100 20.65 -60.15 2.77
C GLU A 100 20.97 -59.24 3.95
N ALA A 101 22.20 -59.29 4.48
CA ALA A 101 22.65 -58.40 5.54
C ALA A 101 22.66 -56.94 5.06
N LEU A 102 23.06 -56.70 3.80
CA LEU A 102 23.09 -55.37 3.20
C LEU A 102 21.68 -54.83 2.94
N GLU A 103 20.74 -55.66 2.48
CA GLU A 103 19.32 -55.31 2.32
C GLU A 103 18.66 -55.01 3.67
N LYS A 104 18.90 -55.84 4.69
CA LYS A 104 18.39 -55.64 6.05
C LYS A 104 19.00 -54.37 6.67
N GLU A 105 20.29 -54.10 6.46
CA GLU A 105 20.91 -52.87 6.93
C GLU A 105 20.33 -51.64 6.22
N ALA A 106 20.11 -51.70 4.90
CA ALA A 106 19.46 -50.62 4.16
C ALA A 106 18.03 -50.35 4.67
N GLU A 107 17.26 -51.40 4.95
CA GLU A 107 15.92 -51.29 5.52
C GLU A 107 15.96 -50.71 6.95
N ILE A 108 16.92 -51.13 7.78
CA ILE A 108 17.15 -50.57 9.10
C ILE A 108 17.49 -49.07 9.01
N GLN A 109 18.32 -48.67 8.04
CA GLN A 109 18.64 -47.25 7.83
C GLN A 109 17.39 -46.46 7.39
N ARG A 110 16.60 -46.98 6.45
CA ARG A 110 15.35 -46.35 6.02
C ARG A 110 14.37 -46.16 7.19
N LEU A 111 14.18 -47.22 8.00
CA LEU A 111 13.31 -47.17 9.18
C LEU A 111 13.85 -46.23 10.26
N LYS A 112 15.18 -46.12 10.43
CA LYS A 112 15.80 -45.14 11.33
C LYS A 112 15.51 -43.71 10.87
N GLU A 113 15.65 -43.42 9.58
CA GLU A 113 15.32 -42.12 8.99
C GLU A 113 13.84 -41.77 9.19
N GLU A 114 12.94 -42.71 8.92
CA GLU A 114 11.50 -42.54 9.11
C GLU A 114 11.14 -42.31 10.59
N CYS A 115 11.77 -43.05 11.50
CA CYS A 115 11.62 -42.84 12.95
C CYS A 115 12.06 -41.43 13.38
N VAL A 116 13.14 -40.90 12.79
CA VAL A 116 13.61 -39.54 13.07
C VAL A 116 12.59 -38.50 12.57
N LEU A 117 12.07 -38.65 11.36
CA LEU A 117 11.06 -37.76 10.80
C LEU A 117 9.76 -37.77 11.61
N LEU A 118 9.27 -38.95 11.97
CA LEU A 118 8.06 -39.10 12.78
C LEU A 118 8.23 -38.51 14.19
N LYS A 119 9.40 -38.69 14.80
CA LYS A 119 9.72 -38.05 16.10
C LYS A 119 9.70 -36.53 15.99
N LYS A 120 10.29 -35.97 14.93
CA LYS A 120 10.25 -34.52 14.67
C LYS A 120 8.82 -34.03 14.49
N ARG A 121 8.00 -34.73 13.68
CA ARG A 121 6.61 -34.35 13.45
C ARG A 121 5.77 -34.42 14.73
N LYS A 122 5.97 -35.46 15.54
CA LYS A 122 5.34 -35.59 16.86
C LYS A 122 5.71 -34.41 17.77
N GLN A 123 6.98 -34.02 17.80
CA GLN A 123 7.45 -32.87 18.58
C GLN A 123 6.81 -31.56 18.10
N GLU A 124 6.76 -31.32 16.78
CA GLU A 124 6.09 -30.14 16.20
C GLU A 124 4.61 -30.05 16.63
N VAL A 125 3.87 -31.15 16.50
CA VAL A 125 2.46 -31.20 16.90
C VAL A 125 2.31 -31.04 18.41
N GLN A 126 3.18 -31.66 19.22
CA GLN A 126 3.16 -31.47 20.67
C GLN A 126 3.41 -30.00 21.08
N LEU A 127 4.36 -29.32 20.42
CA LEU A 127 4.61 -27.90 20.66
C LEU A 127 3.39 -27.04 20.29
N GLN A 128 2.72 -27.36 19.17
CA GLN A 128 1.47 -26.69 18.80
C GLN A 128 0.37 -26.94 19.84
N THR A 129 0.16 -28.17 20.28
CA THR A 129 -0.83 -28.51 21.32
C THR A 129 -0.55 -27.77 22.63
N LEU A 130 0.73 -27.68 23.05
CA LEU A 130 1.12 -26.91 24.23
C LEU A 130 0.85 -25.41 24.06
N LYS A 131 1.09 -24.87 22.86
CA LYS A 131 0.75 -23.46 22.56
C LYS A 131 -0.75 -23.20 22.71
N TYR A 132 -1.59 -24.13 22.26
CA TYR A 132 -3.05 -23.99 22.34
C TYR A 132 -3.65 -24.43 23.69
N SER A 133 -2.89 -25.10 24.55
CA SER A 133 -3.38 -25.57 25.85
C SER A 133 -3.84 -24.41 26.74
N HIS A 134 -3.15 -23.27 26.67
CA HIS A 134 -3.45 -22.10 27.49
C HIS A 134 -4.81 -21.50 27.15
N TYR A 135 -5.17 -21.52 25.85
CA TYR A 135 -6.48 -21.06 25.38
C TYR A 135 -7.58 -22.05 25.75
N LYS A 136 -7.31 -23.36 25.69
CA LYS A 136 -8.25 -24.37 26.17
C LYS A 136 -8.54 -24.19 27.67
N ASP A 137 -7.51 -24.09 28.51
CA ASP A 137 -7.67 -23.88 29.95
C ASP A 137 -8.43 -22.58 30.26
N PHE A 138 -8.19 -21.53 29.47
CA PHE A 138 -8.94 -20.28 29.56
C PHE A 138 -10.42 -20.48 29.19
N MET A 139 -10.72 -21.14 28.07
CA MET A 139 -12.11 -21.40 27.65
C MET A 139 -12.84 -22.28 28.66
N GLU A 140 -12.19 -23.28 29.24
CA GLU A 140 -12.76 -24.09 30.33
C GLU A 140 -13.07 -23.26 31.58
N ARG A 141 -12.22 -22.27 31.92
CA ARG A 141 -12.53 -21.31 33.00
C ARG A 141 -13.72 -20.42 32.64
N VAL A 142 -13.80 -19.94 31.40
CA VAL A 142 -14.93 -19.14 30.93
C VAL A 142 -16.23 -19.96 30.96
N LEU A 143 -16.19 -21.23 30.58
CA LEU A 143 -17.34 -22.14 30.71
C LEU A 143 -17.79 -22.27 32.17
N LYS A 144 -16.86 -22.47 33.12
CA LYS A 144 -17.19 -22.53 34.55
C LYS A 144 -17.84 -21.25 35.09
N LEU A 145 -17.53 -20.10 34.49
CA LEU A 145 -18.10 -18.80 34.86
C LEU A 145 -19.43 -18.52 34.14
N THR A 146 -19.76 -19.28 33.12
CA THR A 146 -20.96 -19.08 32.30
C THR A 146 -21.92 -20.27 32.45
N LYS A 147 -23.10 -20.18 31.83
CA LYS A 147 -24.14 -21.22 31.89
C LYS A 147 -24.10 -22.17 30.67
N PHE A 148 -23.02 -22.16 29.89
CA PHE A 148 -22.93 -22.95 28.67
C PHE A 148 -22.35 -24.33 28.97
N ASP A 149 -22.90 -25.35 28.32
CA ASP A 149 -22.51 -26.75 28.53
C ASP A 149 -21.18 -27.10 27.83
N ASP A 150 -20.88 -26.45 26.71
CA ASP A 150 -19.70 -26.71 25.89
C ASP A 150 -19.13 -25.43 25.23
N VAL A 151 -17.83 -25.47 24.88
CA VAL A 151 -17.09 -24.43 24.17
C VAL A 151 -17.73 -24.13 22.82
N ASP A 152 -18.24 -25.16 22.13
CA ASP A 152 -18.90 -25.00 20.84
C ASP A 152 -20.23 -24.24 20.97
N ALA A 153 -21.02 -24.53 22.02
CA ALA A 153 -22.25 -23.81 22.31
C ALA A 153 -21.99 -22.33 22.66
N LEU A 154 -20.94 -22.07 23.45
CA LEU A 154 -20.49 -20.71 23.76
C LEU A 154 -20.02 -19.97 22.49
N THR A 155 -19.26 -20.64 21.63
CA THR A 155 -18.74 -20.07 20.38
C THR A 155 -19.88 -19.74 19.41
N GLY A 156 -20.84 -20.66 19.22
CA GLY A 156 -22.01 -20.42 18.39
C GLY A 156 -22.89 -19.27 18.90
N TYR A 157 -22.98 -19.09 20.22
CA TYR A 157 -23.64 -17.91 20.80
C TYR A 157 -22.89 -16.61 20.46
N PHE A 158 -21.57 -16.59 20.60
CA PHE A 158 -20.77 -15.41 20.22
C PHE A 158 -20.83 -15.12 18.73
N GLU A 159 -20.77 -16.13 17.87
CA GLU A 159 -20.92 -15.98 16.42
C GLU A 159 -22.30 -15.40 16.08
N SER A 160 -23.36 -15.91 16.72
CA SER A 160 -24.71 -15.37 16.57
C SER A 160 -24.79 -13.91 17.04
N LEU A 161 -24.15 -13.57 18.16
CA LEU A 161 -24.13 -12.22 18.69
C LEU A 161 -23.35 -11.26 17.79
N LEU A 162 -22.22 -11.70 17.23
CA LEU A 162 -21.44 -10.94 16.24
C LEU A 162 -22.26 -10.73 14.96
N HIS A 163 -22.95 -11.76 14.49
CA HIS A 163 -23.83 -11.65 13.33
C HIS A 163 -24.97 -10.65 13.57
N ILE A 164 -25.62 -10.71 14.73
CA ILE A 164 -26.67 -9.74 15.11
C ILE A 164 -26.09 -8.33 15.21
N ARG A 165 -24.90 -8.17 15.81
CA ARG A 165 -24.22 -6.87 15.88
C ARG A 165 -23.98 -6.30 14.47
N ASP A 166 -23.50 -7.11 13.55
CA ASP A 166 -23.20 -6.68 12.19
C ASP A 166 -24.48 -6.26 11.44
N GLN A 167 -25.56 -7.04 11.57
CA GLN A 167 -26.88 -6.66 11.04
C GLN A 167 -27.41 -5.35 11.64
N LEU A 168 -27.25 -5.16 12.95
CA LEU A 168 -27.67 -3.92 13.61
C LEU A 168 -26.84 -2.73 13.11
N TYR A 169 -25.54 -2.92 12.92
CA TYR A 169 -24.66 -1.89 12.37
C TYR A 169 -25.05 -1.52 10.94
N GLU A 170 -25.28 -2.48 10.06
CA GLU A 170 -25.75 -2.24 8.68
C GLU A 170 -27.09 -1.50 8.65
N ARG A 171 -28.00 -1.86 9.55
CA ARG A 171 -29.29 -1.17 9.65
C ARG A 171 -29.11 0.26 10.15
N GLU A 172 -28.26 0.47 11.16
CA GLU A 172 -27.96 1.80 11.70
C GLU A 172 -27.33 2.69 10.64
N THR A 173 -26.32 2.19 9.90
CA THR A 173 -25.69 2.94 8.82
C THR A 173 -26.69 3.27 7.72
N HIS A 174 -27.55 2.32 7.33
CA HIS A 174 -28.60 2.58 6.34
C HIS A 174 -29.58 3.67 6.78
N VAL A 175 -30.06 3.62 8.04
CA VAL A 175 -30.95 4.65 8.59
C VAL A 175 -30.24 6.00 8.66
N GLN A 176 -28.96 6.02 9.03
CA GLN A 176 -28.16 7.24 9.08
C GLN A 176 -27.99 7.85 7.69
N GLU A 177 -27.71 7.04 6.67
CA GLU A 177 -27.62 7.50 5.29
C GLU A 177 -28.95 8.09 4.79
N GLN A 178 -30.07 7.42 5.07
CA GLN A 178 -31.39 7.95 4.75
C GLN A 178 -31.66 9.28 5.46
N MET A 179 -31.30 9.38 6.74
CA MET A 179 -31.45 10.62 7.51
C MET A 179 -30.62 11.76 6.88
N GLU A 180 -29.37 11.50 6.54
CA GLU A 180 -28.50 12.49 5.89
C GLU A 180 -29.01 12.89 4.50
N GLN A 181 -29.56 11.95 3.72
CA GLN A 181 -30.22 12.27 2.45
C GLN A 181 -31.44 13.16 2.65
N GLN A 182 -32.29 12.88 3.64
CA GLN A 182 -33.46 13.70 3.94
C GLN A 182 -33.06 15.10 4.44
N LYS A 183 -32.03 15.21 5.29
CA LYS A 183 -31.47 16.50 5.70
C LYS A 183 -30.96 17.32 4.52
N LYS A 184 -30.22 16.69 3.60
CA LYS A 184 -29.76 17.35 2.36
C LYS A 184 -30.92 17.85 1.50
N ARG A 185 -31.96 17.02 1.30
CA ARG A 185 -33.17 17.42 0.56
C ARG A 185 -33.88 18.58 1.21
N LEU A 186 -34.06 18.54 2.53
CA LEU A 186 -34.68 19.61 3.30
C LEU A 186 -33.87 20.92 3.18
N GLN A 187 -32.55 20.84 3.26
CA GLN A 187 -31.68 22.00 3.11
C GLN A 187 -31.82 22.63 1.73
N ILE A 188 -31.79 21.82 0.66
CA ILE A 188 -31.99 22.31 -0.71
C ILE A 188 -33.36 23.00 -0.85
N LEU A 189 -34.43 22.40 -0.32
CA LEU A 189 -35.76 22.99 -0.40
C LEU A 189 -35.84 24.32 0.37
N LYS A 190 -35.19 24.40 1.53
CA LYS A 190 -35.10 25.63 2.33
C LYS A 190 -34.36 26.72 1.57
N ASP A 191 -33.25 26.38 0.94
CA ASP A 191 -32.46 27.33 0.16
C ASP A 191 -33.22 27.83 -1.07
N GLN A 192 -33.91 26.94 -1.79
CA GLN A 192 -34.81 27.31 -2.89
C GLN A 192 -35.94 28.22 -2.42
N HIS A 193 -36.57 27.91 -1.30
CA HIS A 193 -37.63 28.74 -0.73
C HIS A 193 -37.12 30.12 -0.34
N ASN A 194 -35.95 30.20 0.31
CA ASN A 194 -35.31 31.46 0.69
C ASN A 194 -34.99 32.31 -0.55
N GLN A 195 -34.46 31.69 -1.61
CA GLN A 195 -34.18 32.38 -2.87
C GLN A 195 -35.47 32.94 -3.51
N LEU A 196 -36.53 32.14 -3.55
CA LEU A 196 -37.82 32.59 -4.08
C LEU A 196 -38.40 33.73 -3.23
N TRP A 197 -38.33 33.61 -1.90
CA TRP A 197 -38.80 34.63 -0.97
C TRP A 197 -38.04 35.95 -1.18
N LEU A 198 -36.71 35.90 -1.27
CA LEU A 198 -35.87 37.07 -1.55
C LEU A 198 -36.22 37.69 -2.90
N HIS A 199 -36.39 36.87 -3.93
CA HIS A 199 -36.79 37.35 -5.26
C HIS A 199 -38.14 38.07 -5.22
N LYS A 200 -39.14 37.50 -4.54
CA LYS A 200 -40.46 38.11 -4.38
C LYS A 200 -40.43 39.37 -3.55
N ASN A 201 -39.64 39.40 -2.48
CA ASN A 201 -39.47 40.59 -1.65
C ASN A 201 -38.82 41.74 -2.44
N ASN A 202 -37.82 41.43 -3.27
CA ASN A 202 -37.20 42.41 -4.15
C ASN A 202 -38.19 42.95 -5.19
N GLN A 203 -39.01 42.08 -5.81
CA GLN A 203 -40.07 42.51 -6.73
C GLN A 203 -41.09 43.42 -6.03
N LEU A 204 -41.48 43.07 -4.81
CA LEU A 204 -42.41 43.87 -4.00
C LEU A 204 -41.83 45.26 -3.69
N SER A 205 -40.55 45.32 -3.30
CA SER A 205 -39.87 46.60 -3.05
C SER A 205 -39.75 47.47 -4.30
N GLN A 206 -39.50 46.86 -5.47
CA GLN A 206 -39.47 47.57 -6.75
C GLN A 206 -40.85 48.16 -7.08
N LEU A 207 -41.91 47.36 -7.00
CA LEU A 207 -43.28 47.81 -7.24
C LEU A 207 -43.73 48.90 -6.26
N GLN A 208 -43.33 48.80 -4.98
CA GLN A 208 -43.59 49.85 -4.00
C GLN A 208 -42.90 51.16 -4.37
N THR A 209 -41.64 51.08 -4.81
CA THR A 209 -40.88 52.27 -5.25
C THR A 209 -41.54 52.90 -6.49
N GLU A 210 -41.99 52.11 -7.45
CA GLU A 210 -42.71 52.59 -8.63
C GLU A 210 -44.06 53.24 -8.27
N LEU A 211 -44.80 52.62 -7.36
CA LEU A 211 -46.06 53.17 -6.84
C LEU A 211 -45.85 54.52 -6.13
N GLU A 212 -44.82 54.63 -5.29
CA GLU A 212 -44.48 55.88 -4.60
C GLU A 212 -44.08 56.98 -5.58
N LYS A 213 -43.30 56.66 -6.62
CA LYS A 213 -42.97 57.60 -7.69
C LYS A 213 -44.22 58.09 -8.41
N ALA A 214 -45.09 57.18 -8.87
CA ALA A 214 -46.33 57.54 -9.53
C ALA A 214 -47.23 58.41 -8.65
N ARG A 215 -47.33 58.08 -7.35
CA ARG A 215 -48.08 58.91 -6.38
C ARG A 215 -47.48 60.31 -6.23
N SER A 216 -46.15 60.41 -6.17
CA SER A 216 -45.48 61.71 -6.08
C SER A 216 -45.72 62.57 -7.32
N GLU A 217 -45.71 61.96 -8.52
CA GLU A 217 -46.02 62.65 -9.77
C GLU A 217 -47.47 63.13 -9.81
N VAL A 218 -48.42 62.28 -9.39
CA VAL A 218 -49.83 62.66 -9.29
C VAL A 218 -50.01 63.86 -8.37
N LEU A 219 -49.37 63.86 -7.18
CA LEU A 219 -49.46 64.99 -6.25
C LEU A 219 -48.92 66.29 -6.87
N ILE A 220 -47.82 66.24 -7.62
CA ILE A 220 -47.26 67.41 -8.31
C ILE A 220 -48.26 67.94 -9.35
N TRP A 221 -48.86 67.05 -10.14
CA TRP A 221 -49.83 67.45 -11.16
C TRP A 221 -51.14 67.97 -10.54
N GLU A 222 -51.60 67.38 -9.43
CA GLU A 222 -52.76 67.87 -8.68
C GLU A 222 -52.50 69.27 -8.12
N GLU A 223 -51.31 69.53 -7.57
CA GLU A 223 -50.95 70.87 -7.10
C GLU A 223 -50.94 71.89 -8.24
N GLN A 224 -50.29 71.57 -9.37
CA GLN A 224 -50.27 72.44 -10.55
C GLN A 224 -51.67 72.69 -11.11
N TRP A 225 -52.50 71.65 -11.19
CA TRP A 225 -53.89 71.76 -11.63
C TRP A 225 -54.70 72.69 -10.70
N ASN A 226 -54.56 72.52 -9.39
CA ASN A 226 -55.22 73.38 -8.41
C ASN A 226 -54.78 74.85 -8.55
N GLN A 227 -53.48 75.12 -8.77
CA GLN A 227 -52.99 76.47 -9.01
C GLN A 227 -53.56 77.10 -10.30
N ILE A 228 -53.64 76.32 -11.38
CA ILE A 228 -54.27 76.76 -12.65
C ILE A 228 -55.75 77.06 -12.42
N GLN A 229 -56.47 76.18 -11.75
CA GLN A 229 -57.89 76.33 -11.46
C GLN A 229 -58.14 77.56 -10.57
N GLU A 230 -57.35 77.77 -9.52
CA GLU A 230 -57.46 78.94 -8.66
C GLU A 230 -57.18 80.24 -9.43
N THR A 231 -56.15 80.24 -10.29
CA THR A 231 -55.81 81.39 -11.13
C THR A 231 -56.92 81.69 -12.14
N ALA A 232 -57.48 80.67 -12.78
CA ALA A 232 -58.58 80.80 -13.73
C ALA A 232 -59.84 81.32 -13.04
N ALA A 233 -60.16 80.84 -11.83
CA ALA A 233 -61.28 81.34 -11.03
C ALA A 233 -61.09 82.82 -10.66
N LYS A 234 -59.89 83.23 -10.23
CA LYS A 234 -59.56 84.64 -9.95
C LYS A 234 -59.73 85.51 -11.20
N LYS A 235 -59.16 85.11 -12.34
CA LYS A 235 -59.30 85.86 -13.60
C LYS A 235 -60.75 85.95 -14.08
N THR A 236 -61.52 84.88 -13.93
CA THR A 236 -62.94 84.85 -14.30
C THR A 236 -63.75 85.79 -13.42
N LEU A 237 -63.47 85.80 -12.11
CA LEU A 237 -64.10 86.73 -11.17
C LEU A 237 -63.76 88.19 -11.52
N ASP A 238 -62.49 88.50 -11.76
CA ASP A 238 -62.07 89.86 -12.11
C ASP A 238 -62.64 90.31 -13.46
N LEU A 239 -62.70 89.42 -14.46
CA LEU A 239 -63.41 89.69 -15.71
C LEU A 239 -64.88 90.01 -15.45
N GLY A 240 -65.55 89.22 -14.60
CA GLY A 240 -66.94 89.48 -14.20
C GLY A 240 -67.12 90.87 -13.55
N LYS A 241 -66.22 91.26 -12.64
CA LYS A 241 -66.21 92.60 -12.04
C LYS A 241 -66.03 93.70 -13.08
N ILE A 242 -65.08 93.54 -14.01
CA ILE A 242 -64.83 94.52 -15.08
C ILE A 242 -66.08 94.66 -15.94
N LYS A 243 -66.67 93.54 -16.40
CA LYS A 243 -67.90 93.56 -17.20
C LYS A 243 -69.03 94.30 -16.49
N MET A 244 -69.23 94.03 -15.20
CA MET A 244 -70.28 94.68 -14.41
C MET A 244 -70.01 96.18 -14.22
N ALA A 245 -68.78 96.56 -13.90
CA ALA A 245 -68.40 97.97 -13.74
C ALA A 245 -68.54 98.74 -15.07
N THR A 246 -68.10 98.15 -16.18
CA THR A 246 -68.27 98.71 -17.52
C THR A 246 -69.74 98.89 -17.85
N LEU A 247 -70.58 97.87 -17.66
CA LEU A 247 -72.00 97.96 -17.93
C LEU A 247 -72.66 99.08 -17.12
N ASN A 248 -72.36 99.16 -15.82
CA ASN A 248 -72.89 100.21 -14.95
C ASN A 248 -72.48 101.63 -15.43
N LEU A 249 -71.21 101.81 -15.82
CA LEU A 249 -70.72 103.08 -16.37
C LEU A 249 -71.35 103.42 -17.72
N TYR A 250 -71.53 102.41 -18.57
CA TYR A 250 -72.17 102.55 -19.88
C TYR A 250 -73.61 103.01 -19.74
N GLU A 251 -74.39 102.35 -18.88
CA GLU A 251 -75.77 102.73 -18.57
C GLU A 251 -75.86 104.16 -18.02
N THR A 252 -74.90 104.58 -17.19
CA THR A 252 -74.86 105.95 -16.64
C THR A 252 -74.51 107.02 -17.69
N THR A 253 -73.62 106.71 -18.64
CA THR A 253 -73.07 107.70 -19.59
C THR A 253 -73.86 107.80 -20.89
N VAL A 254 -74.29 106.66 -21.44
CA VAL A 254 -74.95 106.56 -22.75
C VAL A 254 -76.44 106.23 -22.61
N GLY A 255 -76.84 105.57 -21.52
CA GLY A 255 -78.25 105.27 -21.24
C GLY A 255 -79.14 106.51 -21.07
N GLU A 256 -78.58 107.65 -20.64
CA GLU A 256 -79.29 108.94 -20.60
C GLU A 256 -79.45 109.59 -21.99
N VAL A 257 -78.63 109.16 -22.97
CA VAL A 257 -78.51 109.77 -24.30
C VAL A 257 -79.15 108.86 -25.38
N GLY A 258 -80.30 108.25 -25.11
CA GLY A 258 -81.29 107.75 -26.10
C GLY A 258 -80.80 106.96 -27.34
N GLY A 259 -79.60 106.37 -27.34
CA GLY A 259 -78.99 105.70 -28.50
C GLY A 259 -79.38 104.22 -28.63
N GLU A 260 -79.12 103.63 -29.81
CA GLU A 260 -79.28 102.19 -30.03
C GLU A 260 -78.42 101.41 -29.03
N GLY A 261 -79.06 100.63 -28.16
CA GLY A 261 -78.41 99.98 -27.03
C GLY A 261 -77.39 98.92 -27.47
N VAL A 262 -76.17 99.01 -26.94
CA VAL A 262 -75.14 97.96 -27.10
C VAL A 262 -75.55 96.71 -26.32
N HIS A 263 -75.25 95.54 -26.89
CA HIS A 263 -75.56 94.26 -26.24
C HIS A 263 -74.87 94.12 -24.88
N ILE A 264 -75.58 93.59 -23.87
CA ILE A 264 -75.14 93.52 -22.47
C ILE A 264 -73.79 92.80 -22.30
N ASN A 265 -73.50 91.78 -23.12
CA ASN A 265 -72.24 91.01 -23.06
C ASN A 265 -71.10 91.57 -23.93
N ASP A 266 -71.34 92.63 -24.72
CA ASP A 266 -70.32 93.24 -25.57
C ASP A 266 -69.59 94.37 -24.83
N THR A 267 -68.71 93.95 -23.93
CA THR A 267 -67.94 94.85 -23.06
C THR A 267 -66.98 95.76 -23.84
N GLU A 268 -66.47 95.31 -24.98
CA GLU A 268 -65.52 96.08 -25.80
C GLU A 268 -66.21 97.30 -26.42
N THR A 269 -67.37 97.09 -27.04
CA THR A 269 -68.16 98.18 -27.62
C THR A 269 -68.67 99.15 -26.54
N GLN A 270 -69.08 98.65 -25.37
CA GLN A 270 -69.47 99.50 -24.23
C GLN A 270 -68.33 100.40 -23.76
N LEU A 271 -67.12 99.85 -23.61
CA LEU A 271 -65.93 100.63 -23.24
C LEU A 271 -65.59 101.71 -24.28
N GLU A 272 -65.71 101.40 -25.57
CA GLU A 272 -65.44 102.38 -26.62
C GLU A 272 -66.46 103.53 -26.58
N GLN A 273 -67.74 103.25 -26.34
CA GLN A 273 -68.76 104.30 -26.19
C GLN A 273 -68.54 105.16 -24.93
N ILE A 274 -68.18 104.55 -23.79
CA ILE A 274 -67.79 105.29 -22.58
C ILE A 274 -66.59 106.20 -22.87
N LYS A 275 -65.59 105.70 -23.61
CA LYS A 275 -64.40 106.47 -23.98
C LYS A 275 -64.74 107.67 -24.86
N VAL A 276 -65.58 107.49 -25.89
CA VAL A 276 -66.06 108.60 -26.73
C VAL A 276 -66.78 109.64 -25.87
N PHE A 277 -67.70 109.21 -24.99
CA PHE A 277 -68.40 110.11 -24.08
C PHE A 277 -67.45 110.93 -23.20
N ILE A 278 -66.42 110.30 -22.60
CA ILE A 278 -65.42 110.97 -21.77
C ILE A 278 -64.61 111.99 -22.57
N LEU A 279 -64.18 111.62 -23.79
CA LEU A 279 -63.41 112.51 -24.67
C LEU A 279 -64.25 113.73 -25.09
N ASP A 280 -65.49 113.51 -25.50
CA ASP A 280 -66.42 114.58 -25.88
C ASP A 280 -66.65 115.55 -24.71
N HIS A 281 -66.94 115.03 -23.52
CA HIS A 281 -67.11 115.87 -22.32
C HIS A 281 -65.83 116.61 -21.95
N THR A 282 -64.68 115.96 -22.05
CA THR A 282 -63.39 116.59 -21.78
C THR A 282 -63.12 117.74 -22.74
N ASP A 283 -63.43 117.56 -24.02
CA ASP A 283 -63.24 118.58 -25.05
C ASP A 283 -64.25 119.73 -24.90
N ILE A 284 -65.51 119.45 -24.54
CA ILE A 284 -66.49 120.48 -24.17
C ILE A 284 -65.98 121.30 -22.97
N VAL A 285 -65.50 120.65 -21.91
CA VAL A 285 -64.96 121.35 -20.72
C VAL A 285 -63.72 122.18 -21.08
N LYS A 286 -62.80 121.66 -21.91
CA LYS A 286 -61.64 122.43 -22.39
C LYS A 286 -62.06 123.65 -23.22
N GLN A 287 -63.05 123.49 -24.10
CA GLN A 287 -63.59 124.58 -24.90
C GLN A 287 -64.21 125.65 -23.99
N TYR A 288 -64.98 125.24 -22.99
CA TYR A 288 -65.57 126.15 -22.00
C TYR A 288 -64.50 126.85 -21.14
N GLN A 289 -63.47 126.15 -20.69
CA GLN A 289 -62.33 126.75 -19.98
C GLN A 289 -61.56 127.73 -20.87
N THR A 290 -61.38 127.41 -22.14
CA THR A 290 -60.74 128.31 -23.11
C THR A 290 -61.60 129.55 -23.35
N TYR A 291 -62.93 129.40 -23.41
CA TYR A 291 -63.87 130.51 -23.46
C TYR A 291 -63.74 131.42 -22.22
N LEU A 292 -63.79 130.85 -21.01
CA LEU A 292 -63.62 131.59 -19.76
C LEU A 292 -62.25 132.31 -19.66
N GLN A 293 -61.18 131.69 -20.17
CA GLN A 293 -59.86 132.32 -20.22
C GLN A 293 -59.79 133.47 -21.24
N ARG A 294 -60.52 133.40 -22.35
CA ARG A 294 -60.66 134.51 -23.31
C ARG A 294 -61.48 135.64 -22.71
N GLU A 295 -62.60 135.34 -22.06
CA GLU A 295 -63.45 136.32 -21.38
C GLU A 295 -62.70 137.03 -20.22
N ALA A 296 -61.86 136.30 -19.48
CA ALA A 296 -60.99 136.87 -18.46
C ALA A 296 -59.84 137.73 -19.04
N LYS A 297 -59.40 137.47 -20.28
CA LYS A 297 -58.41 138.30 -20.99
C LYS A 297 -59.06 139.56 -21.59
N GLU A 298 -60.29 139.46 -22.12
CA GLU A 298 -61.07 140.61 -22.59
C GLU A 298 -61.45 141.56 -21.42
N ASN A 299 -61.80 141.01 -20.26
CA ASN A 299 -62.05 141.81 -19.05
C ASN A 299 -60.78 142.45 -18.45
N LYS A 300 -59.57 141.99 -18.80
CA LYS A 300 -58.29 142.65 -18.44
C LYS A 300 -57.86 143.72 -19.45
N GLN A 301 -58.48 143.80 -20.63
CA GLN A 301 -58.14 144.76 -21.68
C GLN A 301 -59.13 145.93 -21.82
N LYS A 302 -60.17 146.02 -20.96
CA LYS A 302 -60.98 147.24 -20.82
C LYS A 302 -60.38 148.19 -19.78
N PRO A 303 -59.81 149.35 -20.18
CA PRO A 303 -59.55 150.46 -19.27
C PRO A 303 -60.86 151.20 -18.98
N THR A 304 -61.16 151.38 -17.70
CA THR A 304 -62.19 152.33 -17.23
C THR A 304 -61.49 153.15 -16.14
N GLN A 305 -60.88 154.29 -16.45
CA GLN A 305 -61.52 155.60 -16.58
C GLN A 305 -62.53 155.89 -15.46
N ASN A 306 -62.02 156.64 -14.48
CA ASN A 306 -62.63 157.72 -13.70
C ASN A 306 -63.95 157.44 -12.97
N ILE A 307 -63.86 157.33 -11.64
CA ILE A 307 -63.95 158.50 -10.75
C ILE A 307 -62.65 158.60 -9.97
#